data_AF-A0A9P6LUS9-F1
#
_entry.id   AF-A0A9P6LUS9-F1
#
_cell.length_a   1.000
_cell.length_b   1.000
_cell.length_c   1.000
_cell.angle_alpha   90.00
_cell.angle_beta   90.00
_cell.angle_gamma   90.00
#
_symmetry.space_group_name_H-M   'P 1'
#
loop_
_entity.id
_entity.type
_entity.pdbx_description
1 polymer ?
#
loop_
_entity_poly.entity_id
_entity_poly.type
_entity_poly.pdbx_seq_one_letter_code
_entity_poly.pdbx_strand_id
1 'polypeptide(L)'
;MTKDQVFVPKTRSQVGLAPKAAVDQQEKTEKEVVEVEIGHYDEEAPIVTLFLMVGQLLFSWPAYLMVNGSSHFHTSPIFESRDFSNILFSDFGVLLTLGGLVYAIMQTSFLTVIKYYGIPYLILGFWLVLVTFLQHTHAKMPHYREGTFNFQRGALSTVDRSYGKFLDHMFHGASNTHVAHHLFSQMPFYHTEEATVHLKKLLG
;
A
#
# COMPACT_ATOMS: atom_id res chain seq x y z
N MET A 1 1.42 3.31 -15.71
CA MET A 1 2.28 2.52 -14.79
C MET A 1 2.67 1.20 -15.46
N THR A 2 3.97 0.92 -15.58
CA THR A 2 4.51 -0.30 -16.23
C THR A 2 5.29 -1.20 -15.26
N LYS A 3 5.35 -0.80 -13.98
CA LYS A 3 6.09 -1.50 -12.94
C LYS A 3 5.24 -1.52 -11.67
N ASP A 4 5.32 -2.63 -10.96
CA ASP A 4 4.92 -2.69 -9.55
C ASP A 4 5.94 -1.86 -8.74
N GLN A 5 5.48 -1.13 -7.73
CA GLN A 5 6.30 -0.17 -6.98
C GLN A 5 6.16 -0.33 -5.47
N VAL A 6 5.08 -0.97 -5.00
CA VAL A 6 4.73 -0.99 -3.57
C VAL A 6 4.63 -2.44 -3.13
N PHE A 7 5.37 -2.81 -2.07
CA PHE A 7 5.47 -4.18 -1.56
C PHE A 7 6.02 -5.22 -2.56
N VAL A 8 6.96 -4.82 -3.43
CA VAL A 8 7.67 -5.76 -4.31
C VAL A 8 8.55 -6.66 -3.46
N PRO A 9 8.32 -7.99 -3.41
CA PRO A 9 9.15 -8.89 -2.62
C PRO A 9 10.58 -8.89 -3.14
N LYS A 10 11.56 -8.95 -2.23
CA LYS A 10 12.97 -9.08 -2.60
C LYS A 10 13.15 -10.36 -3.42
N THR A 11 13.91 -10.29 -4.50
CA THR A 11 14.26 -11.48 -5.27
C THR A 11 15.26 -12.33 -4.49
N ARG A 12 15.31 -13.64 -4.80
CA ARG A 12 16.31 -14.56 -4.24
C ARG A 12 17.74 -14.01 -4.36
N SER A 13 18.09 -13.43 -5.49
CA SER A 13 19.40 -12.78 -5.69
C SER A 13 19.63 -11.56 -4.78
N GLN A 14 18.60 -10.75 -4.49
CA GLN A 14 18.70 -9.59 -3.59
C GLN A 14 18.91 -10.00 -2.13
N VAL A 15 18.49 -11.19 -1.74
CA VAL A 15 18.74 -11.78 -0.42
C VAL A 15 19.88 -12.81 -0.43
N GLY A 16 20.70 -12.84 -1.48
CA GLY A 16 21.90 -13.71 -1.55
C GLY A 16 21.60 -15.20 -1.79
N LEU A 17 20.38 -15.56 -2.19
CA LEU A 17 19.95 -16.93 -2.45
C LEU A 17 20.13 -17.34 -3.92
N ALA A 18 20.58 -18.59 -4.12
CA ALA A 18 20.72 -19.19 -5.44
C ALA A 18 19.36 -19.27 -6.17
N PRO A 19 19.32 -19.16 -7.52
CA PRO A 19 18.10 -19.32 -8.30
C PRO A 19 17.38 -20.64 -7.98
N LYS A 20 16.04 -20.63 -7.94
CA LYS A 20 15.24 -21.82 -7.57
C LYS A 20 15.56 -23.05 -8.44
N ALA A 21 15.89 -22.85 -9.72
CA ALA A 21 16.30 -23.91 -10.64
C ALA A 21 17.64 -24.60 -10.27
N ALA A 22 18.51 -23.94 -9.50
CA ALA A 22 19.75 -24.54 -9.01
C ALA A 22 19.54 -25.35 -7.72
N VAL A 23 18.44 -25.11 -7.00
CA VAL A 23 18.10 -25.80 -5.74
C VAL A 23 17.52 -27.19 -6.00
N ASP A 24 16.84 -27.39 -7.13
CA ASP A 24 16.36 -28.72 -7.54
C ASP A 24 17.50 -29.68 -7.96
N GLN A 25 18.75 -29.20 -8.06
CA GLN A 25 19.92 -30.00 -8.46
C GLN A 25 21.07 -30.02 -7.44
N GLN A 26 20.94 -29.33 -6.31
CA GLN A 26 21.94 -29.38 -5.24
C GLN A 26 21.27 -29.73 -3.92
N GLU A 27 21.59 -30.94 -3.45
CA GLU A 27 21.37 -31.44 -2.11
C GLU A 27 22.08 -30.50 -1.11
N LYS A 28 21.46 -29.36 -0.79
CA LYS A 28 21.91 -28.48 0.28
C LYS A 28 21.61 -29.16 1.60
N THR A 29 22.61 -29.22 2.46
CA THR A 29 22.51 -29.75 3.82
C THR A 29 21.37 -29.03 4.55
N GLU A 30 20.49 -29.81 5.17
CA GLU A 30 19.28 -29.39 5.89
C GLU A 30 19.45 -28.11 6.73
N LYS A 31 20.63 -27.91 7.33
CA LYS A 31 20.98 -26.71 8.12
C LYS A 31 20.96 -25.39 7.34
N GLU A 32 21.43 -25.37 6.09
CA GLU A 32 21.52 -24.14 5.28
C GLU A 32 20.15 -23.74 4.70
N VAL A 33 19.29 -24.74 4.44
CA VAL A 33 17.88 -24.50 4.06
C VAL A 33 17.11 -23.97 5.27
N VAL A 34 17.30 -24.59 6.44
CA VAL A 34 16.64 -24.20 7.69
C VAL A 34 17.05 -22.81 8.15
N GLU A 35 18.34 -22.43 8.09
CA GLU A 35 18.79 -21.09 8.49
C GLU A 35 18.24 -19.98 7.57
N VAL A 36 18.13 -20.26 6.26
CA VAL A 36 17.52 -19.34 5.27
C VAL A 36 16.00 -19.26 5.41
N GLU A 37 15.32 -20.37 5.70
CA GLU A 37 13.88 -20.38 5.98
C GLU A 37 13.58 -19.62 7.27
N ILE A 38 14.35 -19.86 8.34
CA ILE A 38 14.21 -19.16 9.62
C ILE A 38 14.47 -17.66 9.50
N GLY A 39 15.42 -17.22 8.65
CA GLY A 39 15.66 -15.82 8.31
C GLY A 39 14.67 -15.21 7.29
N HIS A 40 13.62 -15.94 6.89
CA HIS A 40 12.44 -15.40 6.22
C HIS A 40 11.22 -15.39 7.14
N TYR A 41 11.13 -16.34 8.08
CA TYR A 41 10.08 -16.36 9.10
C TYR A 41 10.21 -15.25 10.15
N ASP A 42 11.39 -14.66 10.32
CA ASP A 42 11.61 -13.51 11.21
C ASP A 42 11.01 -12.21 10.63
N GLU A 43 11.12 -11.94 9.33
CA GLU A 43 10.46 -10.82 8.65
C GLU A 43 8.91 -10.95 8.67
N GLU A 44 8.39 -12.18 8.69
CA GLU A 44 6.95 -12.50 8.77
C GLU A 44 6.42 -12.70 10.20
N ALA A 45 7.26 -12.54 11.23
CA ALA A 45 6.82 -12.63 12.61
C ALA A 45 5.83 -11.49 12.91
N PRO A 46 4.68 -11.76 13.57
CA PRO A 46 3.64 -10.75 13.81
C PRO A 46 4.16 -9.46 14.47
N ILE A 47 5.15 -9.59 15.36
CA ILE A 47 5.76 -8.46 16.04
C ILE A 47 6.63 -7.61 15.09
N VAL A 48 7.38 -8.25 14.19
CA VAL A 48 8.22 -7.56 13.19
C VAL A 48 7.32 -6.84 12.19
N THR A 49 6.29 -7.52 11.68
CA THR A 49 5.29 -6.90 10.81
C THR A 49 4.62 -5.70 11.48
N LEU A 50 4.24 -5.81 12.76
CA LEU A 50 3.66 -4.68 13.51
C LEU A 50 4.63 -3.50 13.59
N PHE A 51 5.91 -3.74 13.92
CA PHE A 51 6.93 -2.68 13.95
C PHE A 51 7.12 -2.02 12.58
N LEU A 52 7.15 -2.81 11.51
CA LEU A 52 7.24 -2.29 10.14
C LEU A 52 6.02 -1.45 9.77
N MET A 53 4.81 -1.87 10.15
CA MET A 53 3.58 -1.10 9.91
C MET A 53 3.56 0.23 10.68
N VAL A 54 4.06 0.26 11.92
CA VAL A 54 4.22 1.51 12.68
C VAL A 54 5.23 2.42 12.00
N GLY A 55 6.36 1.88 11.55
CA GLY A 55 7.33 2.63 10.75
C GLY A 55 6.70 3.19 9.47
N GLN A 56 5.88 2.38 8.80
CA GLN A 56 5.20 2.78 7.57
C GLN A 56 4.17 3.89 7.81
N LEU A 57 3.39 3.80 8.88
CA LEU A 57 2.45 4.84 9.29
C LEU A 57 3.13 6.19 9.53
N LEU A 58 4.25 6.18 10.24
CA LEU A 58 4.92 7.41 10.68
C LEU A 58 5.80 8.03 9.61
N PHE A 59 6.47 7.20 8.81
CA PHE A 59 7.59 7.67 7.97
C PHE A 59 7.40 7.42 6.48
N SER A 60 6.62 6.41 6.06
CA SER A 60 6.53 6.11 4.63
C SER A 60 5.85 7.20 3.82
N TRP A 61 4.80 7.84 4.35
CA TRP A 61 4.13 8.91 3.61
C TRP A 61 5.05 10.13 3.39
N PRO A 62 5.68 10.73 4.42
CA PRO A 62 6.65 11.79 4.20
C PRO A 62 7.81 11.37 3.28
N ALA A 63 8.36 10.17 3.46
CA ALA A 63 9.44 9.67 2.62
C ALA A 63 9.00 9.54 1.16
N TYR A 64 7.81 8.98 0.89
CA TYR A 64 7.26 8.83 -0.45
C TYR A 64 7.16 10.16 -1.20
N LEU A 65 6.71 11.22 -0.53
CA LEU A 65 6.61 12.56 -1.14
C LEU A 65 7.99 13.15 -1.54
N MET A 66 9.04 12.82 -0.77
CA MET A 66 10.36 13.45 -0.86
C MET A 66 11.39 12.65 -1.68
N VAL A 67 11.19 11.34 -1.89
CA VAL A 67 12.18 10.48 -2.54
C VAL A 67 12.15 10.61 -4.07
N ASN A 68 13.34 10.85 -4.65
CA ASN A 68 13.53 10.94 -6.11
C ASN A 68 13.14 9.62 -6.80
N GLY A 69 12.24 9.72 -7.78
CA GLY A 69 11.64 8.57 -8.48
C GLY A 69 10.13 8.42 -8.24
N SER A 70 9.59 9.03 -7.18
CA SER A 70 8.15 9.10 -6.89
C SER A 70 7.73 10.42 -6.25
N SER A 71 8.59 11.44 -6.30
CA SER A 71 8.32 12.71 -5.64
C SER A 71 7.04 13.35 -6.17
N HIS A 72 6.25 13.85 -5.22
CA HIS A 72 4.98 14.52 -5.45
C HIS A 72 5.14 15.96 -5.94
N PHE A 73 6.22 16.63 -5.51
CA PHE A 73 6.40 18.08 -5.64
C PHE A 73 7.01 18.52 -6.98
N HIS A 74 7.34 17.58 -7.87
CA HIS A 74 7.90 17.88 -9.18
C HIS A 74 7.62 16.75 -10.16
N THR A 75 7.92 16.98 -11.44
CA THR A 75 7.79 15.96 -12.48
C THR A 75 8.66 14.75 -12.14
N SER A 76 8.01 13.62 -11.89
CA SER A 76 8.64 12.34 -11.57
C SER A 76 8.05 11.24 -12.47
N PRO A 77 8.67 10.04 -12.55
CA PRO A 77 8.21 8.96 -13.44
C PRO A 77 6.76 8.48 -13.24
N ILE A 78 6.10 8.87 -12.15
CA ILE A 78 4.70 8.57 -11.88
C ILE A 78 3.72 9.54 -12.54
N PHE A 79 4.17 10.72 -12.97
CA PHE A 79 3.36 11.75 -13.61
C PHE A 79 3.62 11.81 -15.12
N GLU A 80 2.57 12.10 -15.89
CA GLU A 80 2.71 12.43 -17.30
C GLU A 80 2.88 13.95 -17.46
N SER A 81 3.41 14.42 -18.60
CA SER A 81 3.63 15.86 -18.84
C SER A 81 2.35 16.69 -18.72
N ARG A 82 1.18 16.10 -18.98
CA ARG A 82 -0.13 16.75 -18.82
C ARG A 82 -0.53 17.01 -17.37
N ASP A 83 0.05 16.30 -16.42
CA ASP A 83 -0.31 16.39 -15.00
C ASP A 83 0.37 17.57 -14.29
N PHE A 84 1.27 18.30 -14.97
CA PHE A 84 2.06 19.36 -14.37
C PHE A 84 1.21 20.43 -13.67
N SER A 85 0.10 20.86 -14.27
CA SER A 85 -0.80 21.82 -13.62
C SER A 85 -1.44 21.25 -12.35
N ASN A 86 -1.75 19.95 -12.32
CA ASN A 86 -2.29 19.28 -11.14
C ASN A 86 -1.26 19.22 -10.01
N ILE A 87 0.02 19.01 -10.34
CA ILE A 87 1.13 19.08 -9.37
C ILE A 87 1.16 20.47 -8.71
N LEU A 88 1.15 21.54 -9.51
CA LEU A 88 1.17 22.91 -8.98
C LEU A 88 -0.02 23.22 -8.06
N PHE A 89 -1.24 22.84 -8.46
CA PHE A 89 -2.43 23.05 -7.62
C PHE A 89 -2.36 22.22 -6.33
N SER A 90 -1.86 20.98 -6.42
CA SER A 90 -1.67 20.14 -5.24
C SER A 90 -0.65 20.73 -4.27
N ASP A 91 0.49 21.22 -4.77
CA ASP A 91 1.54 21.83 -3.95
C ASP A 91 1.03 23.10 -3.26
N PHE A 92 0.26 23.92 -3.98
CA PHE A 92 -0.42 25.06 -3.39
C PHE A 92 -1.39 24.65 -2.27
N GLY A 93 -2.16 23.57 -2.47
CA GLY A 93 -3.05 23.02 -1.43
C GLY A 93 -2.29 22.53 -0.20
N VAL A 94 -1.12 21.90 -0.37
CA VAL A 94 -0.24 21.49 0.73
C VAL A 94 0.26 22.71 1.49
N LEU A 95 0.78 23.73 0.79
CA LEU A 95 1.24 24.97 1.42
C LEU A 95 0.13 25.69 2.20
N LEU A 96 -1.07 25.77 1.62
CA LEU A 96 -2.23 26.37 2.27
C LEU A 96 -2.61 25.61 3.54
N THR A 97 -2.60 24.28 3.49
CA THR A 97 -2.88 23.44 4.66
C THR A 97 -1.84 23.64 5.76
N LEU A 98 -0.55 23.62 5.41
CA LEU A 98 0.54 23.87 6.36
C LEU A 98 0.46 25.26 6.97
N GLY A 99 0.20 26.29 6.16
CA GLY A 99 -0.02 27.66 6.62
C GLY A 99 -1.22 27.78 7.57
N GLY A 100 -2.33 27.12 7.25
CA GLY A 100 -3.52 27.05 8.11
C GLY A 100 -3.25 26.37 9.45
N LEU A 101 -2.46 25.30 9.47
CA LEU A 101 -2.04 24.62 10.71
C LEU A 101 -1.13 25.51 11.55
N VAL A 102 -0.14 26.18 10.94
CA VAL A 102 0.74 27.14 11.65
C VAL A 102 -0.08 28.28 12.23
N TYR A 103 -1.00 28.86 11.45
CA TYR A 103 -1.90 29.89 11.92
C TYR A 103 -2.76 29.39 13.09
N ALA A 104 -3.33 28.19 13.01
CA ALA A 104 -4.10 27.60 14.09
C ALA A 104 -3.26 27.37 15.36
N ILE A 105 -1.99 26.97 15.23
CA ILE A 105 -1.06 26.87 16.36
C ILE A 105 -0.87 28.24 17.01
N MET A 106 -0.68 29.29 16.21
CA MET A 106 -0.49 30.67 16.71
C MET A 106 -1.75 31.22 17.41
N GLN A 107 -2.95 30.85 16.98
CA GLN A 107 -4.21 31.30 17.58
C GLN A 107 -4.65 30.45 18.79
N THR A 108 -4.18 29.21 18.87
CA THR A 108 -4.57 28.26 19.92
C THR A 108 -3.34 27.76 20.67
N SER A 109 -2.86 26.57 20.34
CA SER A 109 -1.60 26.01 20.81
C SER A 109 -1.22 24.80 19.97
N PHE A 110 0.05 24.42 20.02
CA PHE A 110 0.53 23.19 19.38
C PHE A 110 -0.28 21.95 19.81
N LEU A 111 -0.53 21.79 21.11
CA LEU A 111 -1.29 20.66 21.64
C LEU A 111 -2.75 20.63 21.15
N THR A 112 -3.36 21.79 20.94
CA THR A 112 -4.73 21.86 20.40
C THR A 112 -4.76 21.32 18.96
N VAL A 113 -3.81 21.72 18.13
CA VAL A 113 -3.71 21.21 16.75
C VAL A 113 -3.35 19.73 16.72
N ILE A 114 -2.46 19.25 17.59
CA ILE A 114 -2.21 17.81 17.71
C ILE A 114 -3.48 17.04 18.11
N LYS A 115 -4.25 17.53 19.09
CA LYS A 115 -5.47 16.86 19.54
C LYS A 115 -6.53 16.76 18.45
N TYR A 116 -6.78 17.84 17.71
CA TYR A 116 -7.90 17.92 16.78
C TYR A 116 -7.54 17.67 15.31
N TYR A 117 -6.26 17.71 14.95
CA TYR A 117 -5.78 17.40 13.59
C TYR A 117 -4.78 16.25 13.59
N GLY A 118 -3.73 16.31 14.43
CA GLY A 118 -2.67 15.31 14.45
C GLY A 118 -3.15 13.89 14.80
N ILE A 119 -3.88 13.74 15.91
CA ILE A 119 -4.41 12.43 16.35
C ILE A 119 -5.42 11.87 15.32
N PRO A 120 -6.44 12.61 14.85
CA PRO A 120 -7.32 12.14 13.78
C PRO A 120 -6.58 11.76 12.50
N TYR A 121 -5.57 12.53 12.09
CA TYR A 121 -4.74 12.23 10.94
C TYR A 121 -3.98 10.90 11.09
N LEU A 122 -3.41 10.64 12.27
CA LEU A 122 -2.73 9.37 12.55
C LEU A 122 -3.71 8.18 12.58
N ILE A 123 -4.93 8.36 13.09
CA ILE A 123 -5.97 7.32 13.07
C ILE A 123 -6.38 7.00 11.63
N LEU A 124 -6.57 8.02 10.79
CA LEU A 124 -6.86 7.83 9.37
C LEU A 124 -5.70 7.09 8.68
N GLY A 125 -4.47 7.54 8.90
CA GLY A 125 -3.26 6.91 8.36
C GLY A 125 -3.13 5.44 8.79
N PHE A 126 -3.44 5.14 10.06
CA PHE A 126 -3.42 3.78 10.57
C PHE A 126 -4.35 2.87 9.77
N TRP A 127 -5.59 3.31 9.54
CA TRP A 127 -6.55 2.55 8.75
C TRP A 127 -6.12 2.39 7.29
N LEU A 128 -5.55 3.43 6.68
CA LEU A 128 -5.02 3.35 5.30
C LEU A 128 -3.90 2.31 5.19
N VAL A 129 -2.94 2.32 6.11
CA VAL A 129 -1.84 1.34 6.13
C VAL A 129 -2.36 -0.07 6.39
N LEU A 130 -3.26 -0.22 7.37
CA LEU A 130 -3.81 -1.52 7.74
C LEU A 130 -4.63 -2.15 6.60
N VAL A 131 -5.54 -1.38 5.98
CA VAL A 131 -6.33 -1.85 4.83
C VAL A 131 -5.42 -2.14 3.64
N THR A 132 -4.45 -1.26 3.34
CA THR A 132 -3.54 -1.56 2.23
C THR A 132 -2.78 -2.86 2.50
N PHE A 133 -2.25 -3.06 3.71
CA PHE A 133 -1.57 -4.31 4.07
C PHE A 133 -2.48 -5.52 3.96
N LEU A 134 -3.68 -5.50 4.57
CA LEU A 134 -4.56 -6.65 4.61
C LEU A 134 -5.09 -7.03 3.21
N GLN A 135 -5.51 -6.06 2.41
CA GLN A 135 -6.08 -6.32 1.08
C GLN A 135 -5.01 -6.56 0.01
N HIS A 136 -3.76 -6.15 0.24
CA HIS A 136 -2.65 -6.35 -0.70
C HIS A 136 -1.67 -7.45 -0.27
N THR A 137 -1.95 -8.20 0.81
CA THR A 137 -1.10 -9.29 1.29
C THR A 137 -1.88 -10.59 1.43
N HIS A 138 -1.53 -11.58 0.61
CA HIS A 138 -2.02 -12.96 0.70
C HIS A 138 -1.10 -13.91 -0.07
N ALA A 139 -0.85 -15.13 0.45
CA ALA A 139 0.09 -16.09 -0.14
C ALA A 139 -0.20 -16.50 -1.60
N LYS A 140 -1.46 -16.41 -2.03
CA LYS A 140 -1.88 -16.72 -3.41
C LYS A 140 -1.85 -15.52 -4.37
N MET A 141 -1.52 -14.31 -3.89
CA MET A 141 -1.50 -13.13 -4.74
C MET A 141 -0.27 -13.14 -5.65
N PRO A 142 -0.44 -12.91 -6.96
CA PRO A 142 0.69 -12.86 -7.86
C PRO A 142 1.42 -11.51 -7.75
N HIS A 143 2.75 -11.58 -7.64
CA HIS A 143 3.64 -10.46 -7.89
C HIS A 143 4.23 -10.59 -9.30
N TYR A 144 4.09 -9.53 -10.09
CA TYR A 144 4.51 -9.54 -11.49
C TYR A 144 5.93 -9.00 -11.65
N ARG A 145 6.71 -9.63 -12.53
CA ARG A 145 8.03 -9.12 -12.91
C ARG A 145 7.88 -7.86 -13.75
N GLU A 146 8.97 -7.11 -13.85
CA GLU A 146 9.08 -6.00 -14.78
C GLU A 146 8.71 -6.44 -16.21
N GLY A 147 7.94 -5.61 -16.92
CA GLY A 147 7.44 -5.90 -18.26
C GLY A 147 6.24 -6.85 -18.33
N THR A 148 5.88 -7.54 -17.24
CA THR A 148 4.65 -8.35 -17.16
C THR A 148 3.53 -7.68 -16.37
N PHE A 149 3.84 -6.62 -15.63
CA PHE A 149 2.88 -5.78 -14.93
C PHE A 149 2.10 -4.89 -15.91
N ASN A 150 0.80 -4.77 -15.68
CA ASN A 150 -0.05 -3.73 -16.24
C ASN A 150 -1.12 -3.34 -15.22
N PHE A 151 -1.88 -2.29 -15.50
CA PHE A 151 -2.90 -1.78 -14.58
C PHE A 151 -3.91 -2.86 -14.17
N GLN A 152 -4.46 -3.62 -15.12
CA GLN A 152 -5.49 -4.62 -14.84
C GLN A 152 -4.95 -5.74 -13.94
N ARG A 153 -3.73 -6.20 -14.21
CA ARG A 153 -3.03 -7.19 -13.38
C ARG A 153 -2.77 -6.67 -11.97
N GLY A 154 -2.32 -5.43 -11.83
CA GLY A 154 -2.14 -4.79 -10.53
C GLY A 154 -3.45 -4.65 -9.75
N ALA A 155 -4.52 -4.19 -10.41
CA ALA A 155 -5.84 -4.03 -9.80
C ALA A 155 -6.44 -5.36 -9.33
N LEU A 156 -6.19 -6.45 -10.07
CA LEU A 156 -6.61 -7.81 -9.72
C LEU A 156 -5.71 -8.48 -8.68
N SER A 157 -4.49 -7.97 -8.44
CA SER A 157 -3.61 -8.42 -7.36
C SER A 157 -4.03 -7.78 -6.02
N THR A 158 -5.31 -7.93 -5.66
CA THR A 158 -5.85 -7.61 -4.35
C THR A 158 -6.85 -8.66 -3.89
N VAL A 159 -7.18 -8.69 -2.61
CA VAL A 159 -8.17 -9.62 -2.05
C VAL A 159 -9.29 -8.90 -1.31
N ASP A 160 -10.52 -9.35 -1.53
CA ASP A 160 -11.66 -8.98 -0.69
C ASP A 160 -11.56 -9.70 0.65
N ARG A 161 -11.75 -8.97 1.76
CA ARG A 161 -11.65 -9.51 3.13
C ARG A 161 -12.65 -8.82 4.05
N SER A 162 -13.52 -9.61 4.68
CA SER A 162 -14.42 -9.13 5.72
C SER A 162 -13.67 -8.91 7.03
N TYR A 163 -13.97 -7.80 7.69
CA TYR A 163 -13.53 -7.46 9.05
C TYR A 163 -14.59 -7.74 10.10
N GLY A 164 -15.66 -8.43 9.71
CA GLY A 164 -16.85 -8.64 10.52
C GLY A 164 -17.88 -7.52 10.34
N LYS A 165 -19.14 -7.87 10.62
CA LYS A 165 -20.33 -7.07 10.29
C LYS A 165 -20.25 -5.60 10.69
N PHE A 166 -19.70 -5.31 11.88
CA PHE A 166 -19.61 -3.94 12.39
C PHE A 166 -18.64 -3.09 11.58
N LEU A 167 -17.41 -3.56 11.39
CA LEU A 167 -16.40 -2.83 10.64
C LEU A 167 -16.74 -2.75 9.16
N ASP A 168 -17.26 -3.84 8.58
CA ASP A 168 -17.71 -3.84 7.20
C ASP A 168 -18.79 -2.77 6.96
N HIS A 169 -19.72 -2.58 7.90
CA HIS A 169 -20.72 -1.51 7.80
C HIS A 169 -20.08 -0.12 7.90
N MET A 170 -19.18 0.10 8.86
CA MET A 170 -18.46 1.37 9.03
C MET A 170 -17.63 1.75 7.80
N PHE A 171 -17.06 0.76 7.12
CA PHE A 171 -16.29 0.93 5.89
C PHE A 171 -17.14 0.82 4.62
N HIS A 172 -18.47 0.81 4.73
CA HIS A 172 -19.40 0.73 3.60
C HIS A 172 -19.12 -0.45 2.65
N GLY A 173 -18.68 -1.59 3.20
CA GLY A 173 -18.37 -2.79 2.43
C GLY A 173 -17.11 -2.69 1.56
N ALA A 174 -16.33 -1.61 1.64
CA ALA A 174 -15.15 -1.40 0.81
C ALA A 174 -14.11 -2.53 0.97
N SER A 175 -13.95 -3.05 2.20
CA SER A 175 -13.08 -4.19 2.51
C SER A 175 -13.49 -5.48 1.78
N ASN A 176 -14.79 -5.65 1.49
CA ASN A 176 -15.39 -6.80 0.82
C ASN A 176 -15.50 -6.65 -0.70
N THR A 177 -15.18 -5.47 -1.23
CA THR A 177 -15.34 -5.11 -2.65
C THR A 177 -14.09 -4.39 -3.18
N HIS A 178 -12.95 -4.65 -2.56
CA HIS A 178 -11.69 -3.94 -2.80
C HIS A 178 -11.17 -4.18 -4.23
N VAL A 179 -11.35 -5.38 -4.76
CA VAL A 179 -11.01 -5.68 -6.17
C VAL A 179 -11.83 -4.81 -7.12
N ALA A 180 -13.14 -4.71 -6.89
CA ALA A 180 -14.03 -3.88 -7.70
C ALA A 180 -13.67 -2.38 -7.57
N HIS A 181 -13.31 -1.94 -6.36
CA HIS A 181 -12.83 -0.58 -6.11
C HIS A 181 -11.55 -0.27 -6.91
N HIS A 182 -10.60 -1.19 -7.02
CA HIS A 182 -9.39 -0.97 -7.82
C HIS A 182 -9.67 -0.92 -9.32
N LEU A 183 -10.52 -1.82 -9.82
CA LEU A 183 -10.88 -1.85 -11.23
C LEU A 183 -11.69 -0.62 -11.65
N PHE A 184 -12.54 -0.11 -10.75
CA PHE A 184 -13.49 0.96 -11.01
C PHE A 184 -13.46 2.01 -9.89
N SER A 185 -12.33 2.68 -9.70
CA SER A 185 -12.11 3.63 -8.58
C SER A 185 -13.05 4.83 -8.55
N GLN A 186 -13.74 5.12 -9.66
CA GLN A 186 -14.73 6.18 -9.78
C GLN A 186 -16.18 5.69 -9.53
N MET A 187 -16.38 4.38 -9.36
CA MET A 187 -17.69 3.81 -9.11
C MET A 187 -18.16 4.15 -7.69
N PRO A 188 -19.40 4.62 -7.49
CA PRO A 188 -19.94 4.80 -6.16
C PRO A 188 -19.97 3.48 -5.37
N PHE A 189 -19.61 3.51 -4.09
CA PHE A 189 -19.46 2.31 -3.26
C PHE A 189 -20.72 1.44 -3.20
N TYR A 190 -21.92 2.01 -3.33
CA TYR A 190 -23.17 1.24 -3.29
C TYR A 190 -23.40 0.38 -4.54
N HIS A 191 -22.59 0.52 -5.59
CA HIS A 191 -22.59 -0.37 -6.75
C HIS A 191 -21.46 -1.41 -6.73
N THR A 192 -20.48 -1.30 -5.82
CA THR A 192 -19.32 -2.18 -5.83
C THR A 192 -19.69 -3.61 -5.45
N GLU A 193 -20.71 -3.81 -4.61
CA GLU A 193 -21.20 -5.15 -4.26
C GLU A 193 -21.79 -5.87 -5.50
N GLU A 194 -22.61 -5.17 -6.28
CA GLU A 194 -23.16 -5.69 -7.53
C GLU A 194 -22.04 -6.01 -8.53
N ALA A 195 -21.10 -5.08 -8.71
CA ALA A 195 -19.94 -5.28 -9.57
C ALA A 195 -19.12 -6.50 -9.14
N THR A 196 -18.87 -6.69 -7.84
CA THR A 196 -18.16 -7.84 -7.29
C THR A 196 -18.86 -9.16 -7.62
N VAL A 197 -20.19 -9.23 -7.59
CA VAL A 197 -20.93 -10.44 -7.98
C VAL A 197 -20.66 -10.80 -9.44
N HIS A 198 -20.64 -9.82 -10.34
CA HIS A 198 -20.36 -10.04 -11.76
C HIS A 198 -18.88 -10.37 -12.01
N LEU A 199 -17.95 -9.71 -11.32
CA LEU A 199 -16.52 -9.98 -11.41
C LEU A 199 -16.19 -11.41 -10.98
N LYS A 200 -16.74 -11.89 -9.86
CA LYS A 200 -16.56 -13.28 -9.40
C LYS A 200 -17.06 -14.30 -10.42
N LYS A 201 -18.20 -14.04 -11.09
CA LYS A 201 -18.70 -14.92 -12.15
C LYS A 201 -17.76 -15.02 -13.34
N LEU A 202 -17.04 -13.93 -13.66
CA LEU A 202 -16.13 -13.88 -14.80
C LEU A 202 -14.74 -14.41 -14.47
N LEU A 203 -14.22 -14.09 -13.29
CA LEU A 203 -12.82 -14.31 -12.91
C LEU A 203 -12.61 -15.60 -12.08
N GLY A 204 -13.68 -16.14 -11.49
CA GLY A 204 -13.63 -17.22 -10.49
C GLY A 204 -13.49 -16.68 -9.08
#